data_AF-A0A2P1PUQ9-F1
#
_entry.id   AF-A0A2P1PUQ9-F1
#
_cell.length_a   1.000
_cell.length_b   1.000
_cell.length_c   1.000
_cell.angle_alpha   90.00
_cell.angle_beta   90.00
_cell.angle_gamma   90.00
#
_symmetry.space_group_name_H-M   'P 1'
#
loop_
_entity.id
_entity.type
_entity.pdbx_description
1 polymer ?
#
loop_
_entity_poly.entity_id
_entity_poly.type
_entity_poly.pdbx_seq_one_letter_code
_entity_poly.pdbx_strand_id
1 'polypeptide(L)'
;MKVWIKSFDVEMQVKQSGIELEVRSPDGKAQVGDCYATMTGLVWCKGKTTKAKGVKLKWEDLATLCTSVKALEAAIKAAKETKE
;
A
#
# COMPACT_ATOMS: atom_id res chain seq x y z
N MET A 1 25.72 24.06 5.49
CA MET A 1 26.26 22.84 4.85
C MET A 1 25.06 21.97 4.46
N LYS A 2 24.98 21.46 3.22
CA LYS A 2 23.91 20.55 2.79
C LYS A 2 24.56 19.24 2.36
N VAL A 3 24.16 18.15 2.99
CA VAL A 3 24.67 16.80 2.73
C VAL A 3 23.55 15.99 2.10
N TRP A 4 23.89 15.26 1.04
CA TRP A 4 22.94 14.47 0.27
C TRP A 4 23.36 13.01 0.27
N ILE A 5 22.38 12.13 0.42
CA ILE A 5 22.53 10.72 0.07
C ILE A 5 22.41 10.63 -1.45
N LYS A 6 23.48 10.20 -2.14
CA LYS A 6 23.52 10.11 -3.60
C LYS A 6 22.97 8.78 -4.14
N SER A 7 23.00 7.72 -3.33
CA SER A 7 22.29 6.46 -3.59
C SER A 7 21.98 5.78 -2.26
N PHE A 8 20.87 5.05 -2.20
CA PHE A 8 20.45 4.26 -1.05
C PHE A 8 19.80 2.97 -1.55
N ASP A 9 20.64 1.99 -1.87
CA ASP A 9 20.21 0.68 -2.34
C ASP A 9 20.19 -0.29 -1.15
N VAL A 10 19.00 -0.53 -0.60
CA VAL A 10 18.80 -1.47 0.52
C VAL A 10 18.08 -2.70 0.02
N GLU A 11 18.81 -3.81 -0.06
CA GLU A 11 18.23 -5.14 -0.18
C GLU A 11 17.89 -5.65 1.24
N MET A 12 16.61 -5.62 1.59
CA MET A 12 16.13 -6.08 2.90
C MET A 12 14.98 -7.05 2.74
N GLN A 13 15.10 -8.21 3.39
CA GLN A 13 13.98 -9.14 3.53
C GLN A 13 12.89 -8.51 4.40
N VAL A 14 11.67 -8.44 3.87
CA VAL A 14 10.50 -7.98 4.61
C VAL A 14 10.15 -9.02 5.69
N LYS A 15 10.46 -8.71 6.95
CA LYS A 15 10.13 -9.55 8.11
C LYS A 15 8.67 -9.35 8.54
N GLN A 16 8.23 -10.06 9.58
CA GLN A 16 6.84 -10.05 10.08
C GLN A 16 6.28 -8.63 10.34
N SER A 17 7.10 -7.71 10.87
CA SER A 17 6.69 -6.33 11.13
C SER A 17 6.43 -5.53 9.86
N GLY A 18 7.08 -5.88 8.75
CA GLY A 18 6.95 -5.23 7.46
C GLY A 18 7.68 -3.89 7.35
N ILE A 19 7.41 -3.18 6.25
CA ILE A 19 7.72 -1.76 6.06
C ILE A 19 6.42 -0.97 6.00
N GLU A 20 6.46 0.28 6.44
CA GLU A 20 5.33 1.20 6.41
C GLU A 20 5.58 2.32 5.40
N LEU A 21 4.58 2.59 4.58
CA LEU A 21 4.57 3.64 3.58
C LEU A 21 3.46 4.62 3.93
N GLU A 22 3.83 5.85 4.30
CA GLU A 22 2.87 6.95 4.47
C GLU A 22 2.49 7.48 3.07
N VAL A 23 1.22 7.36 2.69
CA VAL A 23 0.71 7.83 1.39
C VAL A 23 -0.03 9.14 1.57
N ARG A 24 0.45 10.18 0.87
CA ARG A 24 -0.12 11.53 0.88
C ARG A 24 -0.77 11.89 -0.44
N SER A 25 -1.61 12.93 -0.41
CA SER A 25 -2.16 13.58 -1.59
C SER A 25 -1.03 14.13 -2.47
N PRO A 26 -1.28 14.36 -3.76
CA PRO A 26 -0.25 14.89 -4.67
C PRO A 26 0.38 16.22 -4.22
N ASP A 27 -0.36 17.04 -3.48
CA ASP A 27 0.12 18.30 -2.91
C ASP A 27 0.83 18.15 -1.54
N GLY A 28 0.93 16.92 -1.03
CA GLY A 28 1.57 16.59 0.26
C GLY A 28 0.80 17.05 1.50
N LYS A 29 -0.36 17.69 1.35
CA LYS A 29 -1.07 18.33 2.47
C LYS A 29 -1.92 17.36 3.28
N ALA A 30 -2.50 16.36 2.63
CA ALA A 30 -3.37 15.39 3.28
C ALA A 30 -2.74 14.00 3.26
N GLN A 31 -2.81 13.30 4.39
CA GLN A 31 -2.50 11.87 4.45
C GLN A 31 -3.72 11.09 3.92
N VAL A 32 -3.52 10.33 2.85
CA VAL A 32 -4.54 9.48 2.23
C VAL A 32 -4.68 8.18 3.03
N GLY A 33 -3.56 7.66 3.52
CA GLY A 33 -3.50 6.47 4.36
C GLY A 33 -2.09 5.92 4.48
N ASP A 34 -1.95 4.81 5.20
CA ASP A 34 -0.69 4.09 5.36
C ASP A 34 -0.79 2.70 4.71
N CYS A 35 0.26 2.29 4.02
CA CYS A 35 0.38 0.95 3.45
C CYS A 35 1.50 0.19 4.14
N TYR A 36 1.18 -0.92 4.78
CA TYR A 36 2.18 -1.83 5.33
C TYR A 36 2.43 -2.97 4.36
N ALA A 37 3.66 -3.11 3.86
CA ALA A 37 4.07 -4.31 3.16
C ALA A 37 4.72 -5.28 4.15
N THR A 38 4.13 -6.46 4.33
CA THR A 38 4.58 -7.50 5.25
C THR A 38 4.93 -8.77 4.47
N MET A 39 5.52 -9.76 5.16
CA MET A 39 5.77 -11.07 4.56
C MET A 39 4.50 -11.74 3.98
N THR A 40 3.31 -11.44 4.52
CA THR A 40 2.05 -12.11 4.14
C THR A 40 1.19 -11.31 3.16
N GLY A 41 1.55 -10.06 2.84
CA GLY A 41 0.77 -9.21 1.95
C GLY A 41 0.88 -7.73 2.26
N LEU A 42 -0.11 -6.98 1.79
CA LEU A 42 -0.30 -5.57 2.05
C LEU A 42 -1.39 -5.36 3.11
N VAL A 43 -1.25 -4.31 3.91
CA VAL A 43 -2.31 -3.81 4.79
C VAL A 43 -2.54 -2.34 4.50
N TRP A 44 -3.74 -1.99 4.06
CA TRP A 44 -4.13 -0.61 3.79
C TRP A 44 -4.90 0.00 4.96
N CYS A 45 -4.34 1.06 5.55
CA CYS A 45 -4.94 1.86 6.60
C CYS A 45 -5.47 3.16 6.01
N LYS A 46 -6.79 3.31 5.90
CA LYS A 46 -7.39 4.56 5.39
C LYS A 46 -7.28 5.66 6.44
N GLY A 47 -6.61 6.77 6.09
CA GLY A 47 -6.32 7.86 7.02
C GLY A 47 -5.42 7.42 8.19
N LYS A 48 -5.53 8.09 9.33
CA LYS A 48 -4.73 7.81 10.54
C LYS A 48 -5.35 6.68 11.36
N THR A 49 -5.07 5.43 11.00
CA THR A 49 -5.55 4.25 11.73
C THR A 49 -4.44 3.23 11.95
N THR A 50 -4.57 2.42 12.99
CA THR A 50 -3.57 1.40 13.31
C THR A 50 -3.62 0.25 12.31
N LYS A 51 -2.46 -0.38 12.05
CA LYS A 51 -2.33 -1.59 11.20
C LYS A 51 -3.38 -2.68 11.49
N ALA A 52 -3.78 -2.84 12.75
CA ALA A 52 -4.79 -3.83 13.16
C ALA A 52 -6.18 -3.58 12.58
N LYS A 53 -6.51 -2.33 12.23
CA LYS A 53 -7.79 -1.92 11.65
C LYS A 53 -7.74 -1.76 10.13
N GLY A 54 -6.59 -2.03 9.51
CA GLY A 54 -6.42 -1.93 8.06
C GLY A 54 -7.02 -3.13 7.31
N VAL A 55 -7.29 -2.91 6.03
CA VAL A 55 -7.75 -3.97 5.10
C VAL A 55 -6.54 -4.76 4.63
N LYS A 56 -6.56 -6.08 4.81
CA LYS A 56 -5.48 -6.97 4.38
C LYS A 56 -5.71 -7.41 2.93
N LEU A 57 -4.65 -7.38 2.12
CA LEU A 57 -4.59 -7.92 0.77
C LEU A 57 -3.42 -8.90 0.71
N LYS A 58 -3.68 -10.18 0.43
CA LYS A 58 -2.59 -11.17 0.32
C LYS A 58 -1.81 -10.97 -0.98
N TRP A 59 -0.61 -11.52 -1.05
CA TRP A 59 0.21 -11.44 -2.25
C TRP A 59 -0.42 -12.15 -3.45
N GLU A 60 -1.07 -13.29 -3.22
CA GLU A 60 -1.76 -14.06 -4.25
C GLU A 60 -2.95 -13.29 -4.84
N ASP A 61 -3.69 -12.59 -3.98
CA ASP A 61 -4.81 -11.74 -4.39
C ASP A 61 -4.30 -10.54 -5.19
N LEU A 62 -3.21 -9.91 -4.76
CA LEU A 62 -2.57 -8.83 -5.50
C LEU A 62 -2.10 -9.30 -6.88
N ALA A 63 -1.43 -10.46 -6.96
CA ALA A 63 -0.98 -11.04 -8.23
C ALA A 63 -2.18 -11.30 -9.17
N THR A 64 -3.29 -11.78 -8.62
CA THR A 64 -4.53 -11.99 -9.37
C THR A 64 -5.08 -10.66 -9.92
N LEU A 65 -5.17 -9.61 -9.09
CA LEU A 65 -5.60 -8.28 -9.52
C LEU A 65 -4.69 -7.70 -10.62
N CYS A 66 -3.39 -7.95 -10.52
CA CYS A 66 -2.39 -7.45 -11.45
C CYS A 66 -2.18 -8.33 -12.70
N THR A 67 -2.98 -9.39 -12.89
CA THR A 67 -2.85 -10.28 -14.06
C THR A 67 -3.23 -9.58 -15.37
N SER A 68 -4.14 -8.60 -15.33
CA SER A 68 -4.45 -7.76 -16.49
C SER A 68 -5.07 -6.43 -16.07
N VAL A 69 -4.98 -5.42 -16.93
CA VAL A 69 -5.66 -4.13 -16.73
C VAL A 69 -7.16 -4.33 -16.55
N LYS A 70 -7.77 -5.23 -17.32
CA LYS A 70 -9.20 -5.54 -17.25
C LYS A 70 -9.60 -6.12 -15.89
N ALA A 71 -8.80 -7.03 -15.32
CA ALA A 71 -9.05 -7.60 -14.01
C ALA A 71 -8.99 -6.52 -12.91
N LEU A 72 -7.99 -5.65 -12.98
CA LEU A 72 -7.85 -4.52 -12.07
C LEU A 72 -9.03 -3.54 -12.16
N GLU A 73 -9.42 -3.14 -13.37
CA GLU A 73 -10.54 -2.22 -13.60
C GLU A 73 -11.87 -2.79 -13.11
N ALA A 74 -12.12 -4.07 -13.36
CA ALA A 74 -13.32 -4.75 -12.88
C ALA A 74 -13.40 -4.75 -11.35
N ALA A 75 -12.29 -5.05 -10.67
CA ALA A 75 -12.22 -5.02 -9.21
C ALA A 75 -12.43 -3.60 -8.64
N ILE A 76 -11.80 -2.58 -9.25
CA ILE A 76 -11.97 -1.18 -8.84
C ILE A 76 -13.41 -0.71 -9.06
N LYS A 77 -14.02 -1.07 -10.20
CA LYS A 77 -15.41 -0.72 -10.51
C LYS A 77 -16.36 -1.31 -9.47
N ALA A 78 -16.26 -2.61 -9.21
CA ALA A 78 -17.07 -3.28 -8.20
C ALA A 78 -16.89 -2.63 -6.81
N ALA A 79 -15.66 -2.29 -6.43
CA ALA A 79 -15.39 -1.64 -5.14
C ALA A 79 -15.97 -0.22 -5.03
N LYS A 80 -16.08 0.52 -6.14
CA LYS A 80 -16.72 1.85 -6.15
C LYS A 80 -18.24 1.75 -6.05
N GLU A 81 -18.83 0.73 -6.67
CA GLU A 81 -20.28 0.47 -6.65
C GLU A 81 -20.76 -0.08 -5.30
N THR A 82 -19.87 -0.71 -4.52
CA THR A 82 -20.18 -1.21 -3.17
C THR A 82 -20.22 -0.10 -2.10
N LYS A 83 -19.92 1.16 -2.45
CA LYS A 83 -20.14 2.31 -1.56
C LYS A 83 -21.59 2.78 -1.63
N GLU A 84 -22.49 1.98 -1.05
CA GLU A 84 -23.81 2.39 -0.56
C GLU A 84 -23.98 1.89 0.88
#